data_AF-L9ZFQ6-F1
#
_entry.id   AF-L9ZFQ6-F1
#
_cell.length_a   1.000
_cell.length_b   1.000
_cell.length_c   1.000
_cell.angle_alpha   90.00
_cell.angle_beta   90.00
_cell.angle_gamma   90.00
#
_symmetry.space_group_name_H-M   'P 1'
#
loop_
_entity.id
_entity.type
_entity.pdbx_description
1 polymer ?
#
loop_
_entity_poly.entity_id
_entity_poly.type
_entity_poly.pdbx_seq_one_letter_code
_entity_poly.pdbx_strand_id
1 'polypeptide(L)' 'MVVQTERDDATWYECETCGLLFDEESDATAHEKRCDGADPSYIQ' A
#
# COMPACT_ATOMS: atom_id res chain seq x y z
N MET A 1 7.36 0.74 -5.25
CA MET A 1 7.75 -0.53 -4.61
C MET A 1 6.86 -0.65 -3.38
N VAL A 2 6.76 -1.81 -2.73
CA VAL A 2 5.99 -1.91 -1.47
C VAL A 2 6.91 -1.68 -0.29
N VAL A 3 6.42 -1.01 0.75
CA VAL A 3 7.15 -0.76 1.99
C VAL A 3 6.61 -1.69 3.07
N GLN A 4 7.48 -2.48 3.68
CA GLN A 4 7.11 -3.30 4.84
C GLN A 4 7.05 -2.43 6.10
N THR A 5 5.97 -2.57 6.87
CA THR A 5 5.75 -1.87 8.13
C THR A 5 5.17 -2.82 9.18
N GLU A 6 5.47 -2.56 10.45
CA GLU A 6 4.98 -3.35 11.58
C GLU A 6 3.93 -2.53 12.35
N ARG A 7 2.71 -3.04 12.45
CA ARG A 7 1.59 -2.41 13.16
C ARG A 7 0.80 -3.44 13.93
N ASP A 8 0.48 -3.12 15.18
CA ASP A 8 -0.35 -3.97 16.05
C ASP A 8 0.20 -5.41 16.15
N ASP A 9 1.53 -5.54 16.28
CA ASP A 9 2.27 -6.81 16.30
C ASP A 9 2.12 -7.69 15.04
N ALA A 10 1.67 -7.10 13.92
CA ALA A 10 1.57 -7.74 12.62
C ALA A 10 2.41 -7.01 11.56
N THR A 11 2.87 -7.76 10.56
CA THR A 11 3.58 -7.22 9.40
C THR A 11 2.57 -6.83 8.32
N TRP A 12 2.71 -5.62 7.80
CA TRP A 12 1.89 -5.05 6.75
C TRP A 12 2.78 -4.56 5.61
N TYR A 13 2.19 -4.43 4.43
CA TYR A 13 2.85 -3.97 3.22
C TYR A 13 2.09 -2.77 2.67
N GLU A 14 2.76 -1.62 2.64
CA GLU A 14 2.21 -0.34 2.20
C GLU A 14 2.58 -0.06 0.74
N CYS A 15 1.58 0.37 -0.02
CA CYS A 15 1.74 0.89 -1.36
C CYS A 15 2.33 2.31 -1.29
N GLU A 16 3.55 2.53 -1.78
CA GLU A 16 4.20 3.86 -1.79
C GLU A 16 3.40 4.89 -2.60
N THR A 17 2.59 4.42 -3.54
CA THR A 17 1.87 5.27 -4.48
C THR A 17 0.57 5.84 -3.93
N CYS A 18 -0.12 5.13 -3.03
CA CYS A 18 -1.42 5.58 -2.49
C CYS A 18 -1.59 5.39 -0.97
N GLY A 19 -0.60 4.81 -0.28
CA GLY A 19 -0.63 4.58 1.17
C GLY A 19 -1.58 3.46 1.64
N LEU A 20 -2.13 2.65 0.73
CA LEU A 20 -2.92 1.49 1.11
C LEU A 20 -2.06 0.40 1.74
N LEU A 21 -2.59 -0.21 2.81
CA LEU A 21 -1.95 -1.31 3.54
C LEU A 21 -2.57 -2.65 3.15
N PHE A 22 -1.72 -3.67 3.03
CA PHE A 22 -2.07 -5.05 2.72
C PHE A 22 -1.38 -5.98 3.73
N ASP A 23 -1.99 -7.11 4.05
CA ASP A 23 -1.41 -8.12 4.94
C ASP A 23 -0.43 -9.06 4.23
N GLU A 24 -0.53 -9.17 2.89
CA GLU A 24 0.37 -9.97 2.06
C GLU A 24 1.22 -9.12 1.10
N GLU A 25 2.52 -9.44 0.99
CA GLU A 25 3.44 -8.77 0.06
C GLU A 25 3.02 -8.94 -1.40
N SER A 26 2.51 -10.14 -1.73
CA SER A 26 2.02 -10.52 -3.05
C SER A 26 0.93 -9.57 -3.54
N ASP A 27 -0.03 -9.28 -2.66
CA ASP A 27 -1.19 -8.45 -2.93
C ASP A 27 -0.79 -6.99 -3.04
N ALA A 28 0.04 -6.49 -2.12
CA ALA A 28 0.60 -5.15 -2.20
C ALA A 28 1.37 -4.94 -3.52
N THR A 29 2.18 -5.93 -3.92
CA THR A 29 2.97 -5.85 -5.15
C THR A 29 2.10 -5.91 -6.40
N ALA A 30 1.08 -6.77 -6.41
CA ALA A 30 0.12 -6.87 -7.50
C ALA A 30 -0.74 -5.60 -7.62
N HIS A 31 -1.07 -4.98 -6.48
CA HIS A 31 -1.74 -3.70 -6.41
C HIS A 31 -0.85 -2.59 -6.97
N GLU A 32 0.38 -2.41 -6.46
CA GLU A 32 1.34 -1.39 -6.91
C GLU A 32 1.53 -1.43 -8.44
N LYS A 33 1.63 -2.61 -9.05
CA LYS A 33 1.74 -2.76 -10.51
C LYS A 33 0.54 -2.22 -11.29
N ARG A 34 -0.64 -2.14 -10.66
CA ARG A 34 -1.90 -1.65 -11.23
C ARG A 34 -2.34 -0.33 -10.60
N CYS A 35 -1.59 0.18 -9.63
CA CYS A 35 -1.96 1.37 -8.88
C CYS A 35 -1.64 2.58 -9.74
N ASP A 36 -2.67 3.25 -10.23
CA ASP A 36 -2.53 4.43 -11.08
C ASP A 36 -2.17 5.70 -10.29
N GLY A 37 -1.86 5.60 -8.99
CA GLY A 37 -1.46 6.75 -8.18
C GLY A 37 -2.44 7.91 -8.23
N ALA A 38 -3.72 7.58 -8.42
CA ALA A 38 -4.79 8.43 -7.96
C ALA A 38 -4.71 8.43 -6.43
N ASP A 39 -3.75 9.22 -5.92
CA ASP A 39 -3.88 9.90 -4.64
C ASP A 39 -5.36 10.28 -4.56
N PRO A 40 -6.12 9.80 -3.56
CA PRO A 40 -7.41 10.39 -3.30
C PRO A 40 -7.09 11.82 -2.90
N SER A 41 -6.87 12.67 -3.91
CA SER A 41 -6.72 14.11 -3.80
C SER A 41 -7.85 14.45 -2.89
N TYR A 42 -7.45 14.79 -1.67
CA TYR A 42 -8.31 15.15 -0.59
C TYR A 42 -9.02 16.39 -1.11
N ILE A 43 -10.12 16.18 -1.84
CA ILE A 43 -11.06 17.22 -2.19
C ILE A 43 -11.65 17.58 -0.82
N GLN A 44 -10.98 18.57 -0.23
CA GLN A 44 -11.42 19.38 0.89
C GLN A 44 -12.74 20.07 0.54
#